data_AF-A0A0F9M7P5-F1
#
_entry.id   AF-A0A0F9M7P5-F1
#
_cell.length_a   1.000
_cell.length_b   1.000
_cell.length_c   1.000
_cell.angle_alpha   90.00
_cell.angle_beta   90.00
_cell.angle_gamma   90.00
#
_symmetry.space_group_name_H-M   'P 1'
#
loop_
_entity.id
_entity.type
_entity.pdbx_description
1 polymer ?
#
loop_
_entity_poly.entity_id
_entity_poly.type
_entity_poly.pdbx_seq_one_letter_code
_entity_poly.pdbx_strand_id
1 'polypeptide(L)'
;MTTRYQEKHYEDVAQILAAAVEESEHEGPTYRAMDWQTVENLAHDFVALFVTDNPLVCRQCGDDEGSTARCLPDEPTVEHSYDGFDREQFLTACGLESEG
;
A
#
# COMPACT_ATOMS: atom_id res chain seq x y z
N MET A 1 -5.77 -18.60 0.31
CA MET A 1 -6.19 -17.75 -0.82
C MET A 1 -5.04 -17.71 -1.81
N THR A 2 -5.32 -17.71 -3.11
CA THR A 2 -4.30 -17.43 -4.12
C THR A 2 -4.44 -15.96 -4.48
N THR A 3 -3.46 -15.14 -4.13
CA THR A 3 -3.42 -13.73 -4.54
C THR A 3 -3.05 -13.67 -6.01
N ARG A 4 -3.67 -12.76 -6.76
CA ARG A 4 -3.29 -12.47 -8.14
C ARG A 4 -1.93 -11.79 -8.19
N TYR A 5 -1.64 -10.93 -7.21
CA TYR A 5 -0.40 -10.21 -7.08
C TYR A 5 0.50 -10.88 -6.04
N GLN A 6 1.81 -10.74 -6.21
CA GLN A 6 2.82 -11.29 -5.32
C GLN A 6 3.55 -10.11 -4.69
N GLU A 7 4.22 -10.32 -3.57
CA GLU A 7 5.01 -9.30 -2.87
C GLU A 7 5.93 -8.52 -3.82
N LYS A 8 6.64 -9.23 -4.69
CA LYS A 8 7.49 -8.63 -5.72
C LYS A 8 6.75 -7.67 -6.67
N HIS A 9 5.49 -7.95 -6.99
CA HIS A 9 4.70 -7.02 -7.81
C HIS A 9 4.38 -5.72 -7.08
N TYR A 10 4.16 -5.78 -5.75
CA TYR A 10 3.97 -4.57 -4.94
C TYR A 10 5.26 -3.75 -4.91
N GLU A 11 6.40 -4.40 -4.69
CA GLU A 11 7.72 -3.75 -4.69
C GLU A 11 8.04 -3.10 -6.05
N ASP A 12 7.85 -3.83 -7.16
CA ASP A 12 8.11 -3.34 -8.51
C ASP A 12 7.24 -2.11 -8.82
N VAL A 13 5.95 -2.12 -8.44
CA VAL A 13 5.06 -0.96 -8.63
C VAL A 13 5.46 0.20 -7.74
N ALA A 14 5.79 -0.03 -6.46
CA ALA A 14 6.23 1.01 -5.55
C ALA A 14 7.50 1.70 -6.06
N GLN A 15 8.47 0.95 -6.57
CA GLN A 15 9.70 1.50 -7.16
C GLN A 15 9.41 2.35 -8.40
N ILE A 16 8.48 1.92 -9.26
CA ILE A 16 8.07 2.70 -10.44
C ILE A 16 7.42 4.02 -10.04
N LEU A 17 6.55 4.00 -9.03
CA LEU A 17 5.88 5.20 -8.52
C LEU A 17 6.85 6.14 -7.80
N ALA A 18 7.79 5.60 -7.02
CA ALA A 18 8.83 6.39 -6.37
C ALA A 18 9.75 7.10 -7.38
N ALA A 19 10.12 6.42 -8.48
CA ALA A 19 10.84 7.07 -9.57
C ALA A 19 10.01 8.18 -10.23
N ALA A 20 8.70 7.96 -10.41
CA ALA A 20 7.81 8.99 -10.95
C ALA A 20 7.64 10.20 -10.00
N VAL A 21 7.65 9.98 -8.69
CA VAL A 21 7.68 11.04 -7.67
C VAL A 21 8.94 11.90 -7.84
N GLU A 22 10.12 11.28 -7.82
CA GLU A 22 11.41 11.99 -7.98
C GLU A 22 11.45 12.76 -9.31
N GLU A 23 10.90 12.14 -10.36
CA GLU A 23 10.78 12.74 -11.68
C GLU A 23 9.85 13.96 -11.72
N SER A 24 8.75 13.95 -10.96
CA SER A 24 7.79 15.06 -10.90
C SER A 24 8.35 16.33 -10.25
N GLU A 25 9.40 16.19 -9.42
CA GLU A 25 10.06 17.32 -8.76
C GLU A 25 11.06 18.06 -9.67
N HIS A 26 11.42 17.48 -10.81
CA HIS A 26 12.44 18.01 -11.71
C HIS A 26 11.85 18.57 -13.02
N GLU A 27 12.03 19.88 -13.26
CA GLU A 27 11.65 20.50 -14.53
C GLU A 27 12.69 20.20 -15.63
N GLY A 28 12.35 19.34 -16.61
CA GLY A 28 13.21 19.09 -17.77
C GLY A 28 12.48 18.49 -18.99
N PRO A 29 12.98 18.73 -20.23
CA PRO A 29 12.28 18.40 -21.47
C PRO A 29 12.22 16.90 -21.83
N THR A 30 12.79 16.02 -21.02
CA THR A 30 12.82 14.55 -21.22
C THR A 30 12.04 13.76 -20.16
N TYR A 31 11.36 14.44 -19.24
CA TYR A 31 10.68 13.81 -18.11
C TYR A 31 9.35 13.17 -18.52
N ARG A 32 8.99 12.05 -17.87
CA ARG A 32 7.62 11.54 -17.93
C ARG A 32 6.74 12.62 -17.32
N ALA A 33 5.92 13.26 -18.14
CA ALA A 33 5.05 14.37 -17.73
C ALA A 33 3.89 13.85 -16.86
N MET A 34 4.20 13.32 -15.67
CA MET A 34 3.21 13.06 -14.62
C MET A 34 3.50 14.04 -13.51
N ASP A 35 2.54 14.90 -13.23
CA ASP A 35 2.57 15.74 -12.04
C ASP A 35 2.41 14.89 -10.78
N TRP A 36 2.85 15.41 -9.64
CA TRP A 36 2.77 14.76 -8.34
C TRP A 36 1.37 14.20 -8.03
N GLN A 37 0.31 14.96 -8.32
CA GLN A 37 -1.05 14.56 -7.99
C GLN A 37 -1.52 13.37 -8.84
N THR A 38 -1.05 13.24 -10.08
CA THR A 38 -1.27 12.04 -10.89
C THR A 38 -0.58 10.81 -10.28
N VAL A 39 0.65 10.95 -9.78
CA VAL A 39 1.40 9.84 -9.16
C VAL A 39 0.74 9.39 -7.85
N GLU A 40 0.31 10.35 -7.03
CA GLU A 40 -0.42 10.10 -5.78
C GLU A 40 -1.73 9.33 -6.03
N ASN A 41 -2.56 9.78 -6.97
CA ASN A 41 -3.81 9.11 -7.31
C ASN A 41 -3.58 7.67 -7.80
N LEU A 42 -2.55 7.45 -8.62
CA LEU A 42 -2.21 6.09 -9.09
C LEU A 42 -1.79 5.18 -7.94
N ALA A 43 -1.01 5.67 -6.98
CA ALA A 43 -0.64 4.88 -5.81
C ALA A 43 -1.88 4.47 -5.00
N HIS A 44 -2.84 5.38 -4.81
CA HIS A 44 -4.10 5.06 -4.14
C HIS A 44 -4.95 4.03 -4.89
N ASP A 45 -5.00 4.10 -6.22
CA ASP A 45 -5.70 3.11 -7.05
C ASP A 45 -5.03 1.72 -6.94
N PHE A 46 -3.70 1.66 -6.93
CA PHE A 46 -2.97 0.41 -6.73
C PHE A 46 -3.18 -0.16 -5.33
N VAL A 47 -3.18 0.68 -4.28
CA VAL A 47 -3.54 0.27 -2.92
C VAL A 47 -4.92 -0.38 -2.90
N ALA A 48 -5.93 0.24 -3.53
CA ALA A 48 -7.28 -0.32 -3.57
C ALA A 48 -7.32 -1.70 -4.26
N LEU A 49 -6.57 -1.86 -5.36
CA LEU A 49 -6.44 -3.13 -6.06
C LEU A 49 -5.76 -4.20 -5.20
N PHE A 50 -4.66 -3.86 -4.53
CA PHE A 50 -3.88 -4.81 -3.73
C PHE A 50 -4.58 -5.20 -2.43
N VAL A 51 -5.27 -4.27 -1.77
CA VAL A 51 -6.13 -4.57 -0.62
C VAL A 51 -7.29 -5.49 -1.02
N THR A 52 -7.89 -5.27 -2.20
CA THR A 52 -8.99 -6.13 -2.68
C THR A 52 -8.51 -7.55 -2.99
N ASP A 53 -7.30 -7.71 -3.52
CA ASP A 53 -6.73 -9.02 -3.87
C ASP A 53 -6.14 -9.77 -2.66
N ASN A 54 -5.50 -9.03 -1.75
CA ASN A 54 -4.77 -9.56 -0.60
C ASN A 54 -5.02 -8.70 0.64
N PRO A 55 -6.25 -8.71 1.19
CA PRO A 55 -6.59 -7.87 2.33
C PRO A 55 -5.72 -8.23 3.53
N LEU A 56 -5.30 -7.21 4.30
CA LEU A 56 -4.63 -7.43 5.56
C LEU A 56 -5.62 -8.07 6.54
N VAL A 57 -5.36 -9.31 6.92
CA VAL A 57 -6.20 -10.10 7.82
C VAL A 57 -5.43 -10.46 9.07
N CYS A 58 -6.11 -10.43 10.22
CA CYS A 58 -5.53 -11.00 11.42
C CYS A 58 -5.60 -12.53 11.33
N ARG A 59 -4.46 -13.22 11.40
CA ARG A 59 -4.44 -14.70 11.38
C ARG A 59 -5.16 -15.34 12.57
N GLN A 60 -5.28 -14.61 13.68
CA GLN A 60 -5.94 -15.08 14.89
C GLN A 60 -7.47 -14.83 14.90
N CYS A 61 -7.91 -13.66 14.42
CA CYS A 61 -9.34 -13.29 14.43
C CYS A 61 -10.07 -13.73 13.14
N GLY A 62 -9.35 -13.78 12.00
CA GLY A 62 -9.94 -13.97 10.68
C GLY A 62 -10.60 -12.72 10.09
N ASP A 63 -10.59 -11.60 10.81
CA ASP A 63 -11.16 -10.32 10.37
C ASP A 63 -10.20 -9.58 9.41
N ASP A 64 -10.77 -9.02 8.33
CA ASP A 64 -10.08 -8.14 7.39
C ASP A 64 -10.09 -6.68 7.83
N GLU A 65 -9.05 -5.91 7.46
CA GLU A 65 -8.91 -4.47 7.74
C GLU A 65 -10.06 -3.58 7.22
N GLY A 66 -10.98 -4.10 6.39
CA GLY A 66 -12.19 -3.41 5.95
C GLY A 66 -13.28 -3.33 7.03
N SER A 67 -13.19 -4.16 8.06
CA SER A 67 -13.94 -4.03 9.30
C SER A 67 -13.32 -2.90 10.13
N THR A 68 -14.10 -1.89 10.49
CA THR A 68 -13.68 -0.78 11.38
C THR A 68 -13.19 -1.24 12.77
N ALA A 69 -13.17 -2.54 13.04
CA ALA A 69 -12.50 -3.13 14.19
C ALA A 69 -11.17 -3.75 13.74
N ARG A 70 -10.06 -2.99 13.84
CA ARG A 70 -8.79 -3.64 14.23
C ARG A 70 -9.11 -4.49 15.44
N CYS A 71 -8.68 -5.76 15.50
CA CYS A 71 -8.95 -6.62 16.65
C CYS A 71 -8.59 -5.83 17.91
N LEU A 72 -9.60 -5.31 18.60
CA LEU A 72 -9.38 -4.60 19.84
C LEU A 72 -8.83 -5.68 20.76
N PRO A 73 -7.72 -5.41 21.46
CA PRO A 73 -7.20 -6.37 22.42
C PRO A 73 -8.22 -6.43 23.57
N ASP A 74 -9.25 -7.26 23.42
CA ASP A 74 -10.12 -7.65 24.53
C ASP A 74 -9.28 -8.39 25.58
N GLU A 75 -8.15 -8.99 25.18
CA GLU A 75 -7.13 -9.54 26.07
C GLU A 75 -5.70 -9.12 25.67
N PRO A 76 -4.91 -8.50 26.57
CA PRO A 76 -3.56 -8.00 26.28
C PRO A 76 -2.49 -9.11 26.11
N THR A 77 -2.89 -10.36 25.99
CA THR A 77 -2.02 -11.55 26.03
C THR A 77 -1.92 -12.28 24.70
N VAL A 78 -2.76 -11.96 23.71
CA VAL A 78 -2.71 -12.60 22.39
C VAL A 78 -1.96 -11.68 21.43
N GLU A 79 -0.79 -12.12 20.97
CA GLU A 79 -0.05 -11.44 19.91
C GLU A 79 -0.80 -11.64 18.59
N HIS A 80 -1.35 -10.54 18.04
CA HIS A 80 -2.04 -10.56 16.76
C HIS A 80 -1.00 -10.49 15.64
N SER A 81 -0.91 -11.56 14.84
CA SER A 81 -0.14 -11.55 13.59
C SER A 81 -1.05 -11.19 12.43
N TYR A 82 -0.64 -10.21 11.64
CA TYR A 82 -1.34 -9.79 10.43
C TYR A 82 -0.64 -10.36 9.20
N ASP A 83 -1.43 -10.71 8.19
CA ASP A 83 -0.95 -11.26 6.93
C ASP A 83 -1.75 -10.63 5.80
N GLY A 84 -1.09 -10.23 4.72
CA GLY A 84 -1.73 -9.52 3.62
C GLY A 84 -0.92 -8.34 3.13
N PHE A 85 -1.57 -7.51 2.30
CA PHE A 85 -0.98 -6.29 1.77
C PHE A 85 -1.09 -5.15 2.78
N ASP A 86 0.05 -4.56 3.15
CA ASP A 86 0.13 -3.40 4.04
C ASP A 86 0.09 -2.10 3.23
N ARG A 87 -1.02 -1.37 3.36
CA ARG A 87 -1.25 -0.09 2.69
C ARG A 87 -0.23 0.98 3.09
N GLU A 88 0.06 1.10 4.39
CA GLU A 88 0.92 2.17 4.91
C GLU A 88 2.37 1.95 4.47
N GLN A 89 2.83 0.71 4.53
CA GLN A 89 4.17 0.33 4.05
C GLN A 89 4.32 0.58 2.54
N PHE A 90 3.30 0.23 1.74
CA PHE A 90 3.35 0.45 0.30
C PHE A 90 3.37 1.94 -0.08
N LEU A 91 2.52 2.78 0.53
CA LEU A 91 2.50 4.22 0.24
C LEU A 91 3.83 4.87 0.62
N THR A 92 4.38 4.49 1.78
CA THR A 92 5.72 4.93 2.21
C THR A 92 6.79 4.53 1.19
N ALA A 93 6.73 3.30 0.66
CA ALA A 93 7.67 2.82 -0.36
C ALA A 93 7.51 3.54 -1.71
N CYS A 94 6.33 4.09 -2.01
CA CYS A 94 6.12 4.96 -3.18
C CYS A 94 6.69 6.37 -3.01
N GLY A 95 7.24 6.72 -1.83
CA GLY A 95 7.68 8.08 -1.52
C GLY A 95 6.51 9.02 -1.18
N LEU A 96 5.32 8.47 -0.92
CA LEU A 96 4.16 9.23 -0.48
C LEU A 96 4.11 9.14 1.04
N GLU A 97 4.36 10.26 1.73
CA GLU A 97 4.15 10.30 3.18
C GLU A 97 2.67 9.99 3.45
N SER A 98 2.42 9.07 4.38
CA SER A 98 1.07 8.83 4.86
C SER A 98 0.58 10.12 5.51
N GLU A 99 -0.37 10.83 4.90
CA GLU A 99 -1.02 11.95 5.58
C GLU A 99 -1.55 11.44 6.94
N GLY A 100 -0.93 11.91 8.02
CA GLY A 100 -1.33 11.65 9.39
C GLY A 100 -2.45 12.56 9.85
#